data_AF-A0A1Y3MT61-F1
#
_entry.id   AF-A0A1Y3MT61-F1
#
_cell.length_a   1.000
_cell.length_b   1.000
_cell.length_c   1.000
_cell.angle_alpha   90.00
_cell.angle_beta   90.00
_cell.angle_gamma   90.00
#
_symmetry.space_group_name_H-M   'P 1'
#
loop_
_entity.id
_entity.type
_entity.pdbx_description
1 polymer ?
#
loop_
_entity_poly.entity_id
_entity_poly.type
_entity_poly.pdbx_seq_one_letter_code
_entity_poly.pdbx_strand_id
1 'polypeptide(L)'
;MKFRFFGVLAILTFDSLVLSSPYDGIEVTDSINGITAEEPTTEILYFKEENKDNVCNTQKCIDTSNFILDSINSEVNPCDDFYQFACGNWVAKNPVSEKKKVTSNFFISREENK
;
A
#
# COMPACT_ATOMS: atom_id res chain seq x y z
N MET A 1 33.41 7.69 53.11
CA MET A 1 33.29 8.79 52.14
C MET A 1 31.87 8.75 51.56
N LYS A 2 31.06 9.77 51.86
CA LYS A 2 29.68 9.98 51.35
C LYS A 2 29.74 10.63 49.96
N PHE A 3 28.78 10.34 49.07
CA PHE A 3 28.11 11.23 48.08
C PHE A 3 27.14 10.36 47.25
N ARG A 4 25.87 10.15 47.65
CA ARG A 4 24.61 10.89 47.37
C ARG A 4 24.25 11.10 45.88
N PHE A 5 23.11 10.49 45.53
CA PHE A 5 22.25 10.63 44.34
C PHE A 5 22.11 12.06 43.80
N PHE A 6 22.21 12.22 42.47
CA PHE A 6 21.56 13.27 41.68
C PHE A 6 21.32 12.78 40.24
N GLY A 7 20.08 12.91 39.73
CA GLY A 7 19.86 13.13 38.30
C GLY A 7 19.04 12.12 37.47
N VAL A 8 17.86 11.67 37.92
CA VAL A 8 16.81 11.22 36.97
C VAL A 8 16.10 12.46 36.44
N LEU A 9 16.70 13.16 35.48
CA LEU A 9 16.04 14.25 34.74
C LEU A 9 16.81 14.61 33.45
N ALA A 10 16.70 13.76 32.43
CA ALA A 10 17.10 14.08 31.05
C ALA A 10 16.15 13.39 30.06
N ILE A 11 14.85 13.45 30.36
CA ILE A 11 13.80 13.22 29.38
C ILE A 11 13.47 14.62 28.84
N LEU A 12 13.19 14.71 27.53
CA LEU A 12 12.81 15.89 26.74
C LEU A 12 14.00 16.62 26.08
N THR A 13 14.29 16.29 24.81
CA THR A 13 14.29 17.25 23.66
C THR A 13 14.89 16.71 22.34
N PHE A 14 14.58 15.50 21.84
CA PHE A 14 15.04 15.13 20.47
C PHE A 14 14.13 14.23 19.61
N ASP A 15 12.83 14.13 19.87
CA ASP A 15 11.90 13.45 18.94
C ASP A 15 10.73 14.36 18.56
N SER A 16 10.98 15.40 17.76
CA SER A 16 9.93 16.27 17.23
C SER A 16 10.13 16.67 15.76
N LEU A 17 10.66 15.76 14.94
CA LEU A 17 10.61 15.90 13.48
C LEU A 17 10.08 14.62 12.82
N VAL A 18 8.91 14.15 13.26
CA VAL A 18 8.04 13.37 12.37
C VAL A 18 7.14 14.37 11.68
N LEU A 19 7.55 14.80 10.49
CA LEU A 19 6.71 15.56 9.58
C LEU A 19 5.45 14.74 9.33
N SER A 20 4.30 15.30 9.71
CA SER A 20 2.96 14.80 9.44
C SER A 20 2.83 14.35 7.98
N SER A 21 2.88 13.04 7.75
CA SER A 21 2.32 12.44 6.55
C SER A 21 0.79 12.52 6.68
N PRO A 22 0.03 12.91 5.63
CA PRO A 22 -1.43 13.05 5.69
C PRO A 22 -2.19 11.72 5.82
N TYR A 23 -1.50 10.61 6.14
CA TYR A 23 -2.13 9.35 6.52
C TYR A 23 -2.29 9.28 8.03
N ASP A 24 -3.05 10.22 8.59
CA ASP A 24 -3.73 9.94 9.85
C ASP A 24 -4.77 8.86 9.56
N GLY A 25 -4.60 7.74 10.26
CA GLY A 25 -5.27 6.49 9.98
C GLY A 25 -6.78 6.57 10.11
N ILE A 26 -7.43 5.71 9.34
CA ILE A 26 -8.77 5.20 9.61
C ILE A 26 -8.84 4.78 11.08
N GLU A 27 -9.74 5.37 11.85
CA GLU A 27 -10.12 4.87 13.17
C GLU A 27 -10.90 3.56 12.99
N VAL A 28 -10.21 2.42 13.11
CA VAL A 28 -10.88 1.13 13.26
C VAL A 28 -11.23 0.97 14.74
N THR A 29 -12.36 1.54 15.17
CA THR A 29 -12.90 1.29 16.51
C THR A 29 -13.85 0.10 16.50
N ASP A 30 -13.32 -1.10 16.33
CA ASP A 30 -14.10 -2.32 16.55
C ASP A 30 -13.57 -3.00 17.83
N SER A 31 -14.17 -2.59 18.96
CA SER A 31 -14.11 -3.19 20.30
C SER A 31 -12.97 -4.18 20.57
N ILE A 32 -11.78 -3.70 20.88
CA ILE A 32 -10.71 -4.53 21.48
C ILE A 32 -10.72 -4.33 23.00
N ASN A 33 -11.69 -4.95 23.68
CA ASN A 33 -11.61 -5.14 25.11
C ASN A 33 -10.84 -6.44 25.38
N GLY A 34 -9.50 -6.36 25.55
CA GLY A 34 -8.79 -7.48 26.19
C GLY A 34 -7.35 -7.80 25.82
N ILE A 35 -6.54 -6.90 25.26
CA ILE A 35 -5.11 -7.23 25.05
C ILE A 35 -4.28 -6.67 26.21
N THR A 36 -3.99 -7.52 27.19
CA THR A 36 -2.87 -7.33 28.12
C THR A 36 -1.61 -7.90 27.50
N ALA A 37 -0.54 -7.12 27.45
CA ALA A 37 0.73 -7.52 26.87
C ALA A 37 1.44 -8.56 27.75
N GLU A 38 1.51 -9.81 27.28
CA GLU A 38 2.52 -10.79 27.66
C GLU A 38 3.10 -11.40 26.36
N GLU A 39 4.42 -11.61 26.37
CA GLU A 39 5.36 -11.87 25.26
C GLU A 39 4.88 -12.62 24.00
N PRO A 40 5.39 -12.29 22.79
CA PRO A 40 4.93 -12.86 21.53
C PRO A 40 5.45 -14.29 21.34
N THR A 41 4.59 -15.28 21.57
CA THR A 41 4.80 -16.63 21.07
C THR A 41 4.48 -16.68 19.58
N THR A 42 5.33 -17.39 18.84
CA THR A 42 5.37 -17.48 17.38
C THR A 42 4.17 -18.22 16.78
N GLU A 43 3.00 -17.58 16.79
CA GLU A 43 1.94 -17.80 15.81
C GLU A 43 1.60 -16.42 15.25
N ILE A 44 2.19 -16.09 14.09
CA ILE A 44 1.71 -14.93 13.33
C ILE A 44 0.25 -15.24 13.00
N LEU A 45 -0.67 -14.41 13.51
CA LEU A 45 -2.06 -14.35 13.08
C LEU A 45 -2.09 -14.16 11.57
N TYR A 46 -2.12 -15.28 10.87
CA TYR A 46 -2.45 -15.35 9.47
C TYR A 46 -3.87 -14.83 9.34
N PHE A 47 -4.02 -13.56 8.97
CA PHE A 47 -5.32 -13.01 8.57
C PHE A 47 -5.75 -13.71 7.28
N LYS A 48 -6.42 -14.84 7.44
CA LYS A 48 -7.33 -15.36 6.43
C LYS A 48 -8.74 -15.14 6.90
N GLU A 49 -9.19 -13.90 6.80
CA GLU A 49 -10.58 -13.65 6.46
C GLU A 49 -10.65 -13.54 4.94
N GLU A 50 -11.00 -14.63 4.26
CA GLU A 50 -11.71 -14.50 2.99
C GLU A 50 -13.14 -14.06 3.31
N ASN A 51 -13.26 -12.83 3.78
CA ASN A 51 -14.56 -12.18 3.88
C ASN A 51 -14.99 -11.83 2.45
N LYS A 52 -15.68 -12.79 1.81
CA LYS A 52 -16.22 -12.64 0.45
C LYS A 52 -17.24 -11.50 0.35
N ASP A 53 -17.73 -10.99 1.47
CA ASP A 53 -18.71 -9.90 1.50
C ASP A 53 -18.06 -8.53 1.22
N ASN A 54 -16.72 -8.44 1.30
CA ASN A 54 -15.95 -7.23 0.97
C ASN A 54 -15.41 -7.19 -0.47
N VAL A 55 -15.72 -8.21 -1.30
CA VAL A 55 -15.28 -8.26 -2.70
C VAL A 55 -16.35 -7.64 -3.60
N CYS A 56 -15.96 -6.61 -4.36
CA CYS A 56 -16.86 -6.02 -5.35
C CYS A 56 -17.06 -6.98 -6.53
N ASN A 57 -18.29 -7.46 -6.71
CA ASN A 57 -18.67 -8.36 -7.81
C ASN A 57 -19.51 -7.66 -8.90
N THR A 58 -19.52 -6.32 -8.94
CA THR A 58 -20.17 -5.61 -10.05
C THR A 58 -19.38 -5.83 -11.33
N GLN A 59 -20.05 -5.84 -12.49
CA GLN A 59 -19.39 -6.02 -13.79
C GLN A 59 -18.22 -5.03 -13.98
N LYS A 60 -18.40 -3.78 -13.58
CA LYS A 60 -17.36 -2.74 -13.63
C LYS A 60 -16.12 -3.10 -12.81
N CYS A 61 -16.31 -3.68 -11.61
CA CYS A 61 -15.19 -4.15 -10.79
C CYS A 61 -14.44 -5.31 -11.45
N ILE A 62 -15.18 -6.26 -12.02
CA ILE A 62 -14.60 -7.41 -12.73
C ILE A 62 -13.79 -6.92 -13.94
N ASP A 63 -14.37 -6.06 -14.78
CA ASP A 63 -13.69 -5.52 -15.97
C ASP A 63 -12.43 -4.74 -15.59
N THR A 64 -12.52 -3.90 -14.55
CA THR A 64 -11.38 -3.13 -14.04
C THR A 64 -10.30 -4.04 -13.47
N SER A 65 -10.68 -5.09 -12.73
CA SER A 65 -9.71 -6.04 -12.17
C SER A 65 -8.95 -6.79 -13.25
N ASN A 66 -9.64 -7.23 -14.31
CA ASN A 66 -9.02 -7.89 -15.44
C ASN A 66 -8.06 -6.95 -16.17
N PHE A 67 -8.45 -5.69 -16.40
CA PHE A 67 -7.57 -4.69 -17.00
C PHE A 67 -6.28 -4.47 -16.19
N ILE A 68 -6.38 -4.41 -14.86
CA ILE A 68 -5.22 -4.28 -13.96
C ILE A 68 -4.33 -5.52 -14.10
N LEU A 69 -4.90 -6.72 -13.99
CA LEU A 69 -4.15 -7.98 -14.08
C LEU A 69 -3.44 -8.14 -15.42
N ASP A 70 -4.09 -7.75 -16.52
CA ASP A 70 -3.52 -7.80 -17.87
C ASP A 70 -2.37 -6.81 -18.10
N SER A 71 -2.26 -5.79 -17.24
CA SER A 71 -1.25 -4.73 -17.30
C SER A 71 0.00 -5.06 -16.48
N ILE A 72 -0.13 -5.88 -15.44
CA ILE A 72 0.94 -6.28 -14.52
C ILE A 72 1.88 -7.28 -15.19
N ASN A 73 3.19 -7.06 -15.07
CA ASN A 73 4.23 -8.05 -15.36
C ASN A 73 4.71 -8.70 -14.05
N SER A 74 4.21 -9.89 -13.73
CA SER A 74 4.54 -10.61 -12.49
C SER A 74 5.95 -11.23 -12.47
N GLU A 75 6.71 -11.14 -13.56
CA GLU A 75 8.11 -11.58 -13.59
C GLU A 75 9.06 -10.55 -12.97
N VAL A 76 8.61 -9.30 -12.81
CA VAL A 76 9.38 -8.22 -12.21
C VAL A 76 9.06 -8.14 -10.72
N ASN A 77 10.08 -8.08 -9.87
CA ASN A 77 9.88 -7.86 -8.45
C ASN A 77 9.42 -6.40 -8.20
N PRO A 78 8.27 -6.17 -7.55
CA PRO A 78 7.78 -4.83 -7.27
C PRO A 78 8.69 -3.98 -6.38
N CYS A 79 9.54 -4.60 -5.56
CA CYS A 79 10.52 -3.88 -4.73
C CYS A 79 11.71 -3.34 -5.54
N ASP A 80 11.97 -3.93 -6.71
CA ASP A 80 13.10 -3.54 -7.56
C ASP A 80 12.69 -2.52 -8.62
N ASP A 81 11.56 -2.74 -9.32
CA ASP A 81 10.97 -1.79 -10.26
C ASP A 81 9.44 -1.91 -10.27
N PHE A 82 8.80 -1.09 -9.43
CA PHE A 82 7.35 -1.07 -9.32
C PHE A 82 6.66 -0.61 -10.62
N TYR A 83 7.31 0.23 -11.43
CA TYR A 83 6.72 0.69 -12.69
C TYR A 83 6.65 -0.44 -13.70
N GLN A 84 7.74 -1.21 -13.86
CA GLN A 84 7.76 -2.36 -14.75
C GLN A 84 6.88 -3.50 -14.23
N PHE A 85 6.82 -3.72 -12.91
CA PHE A 85 5.85 -4.65 -12.34
C PHE A 85 4.41 -4.25 -12.66
N ALA A 86 4.02 -3.00 -12.38
CA ALA A 86 2.63 -2.58 -12.50
C ALA A 86 2.17 -2.37 -13.97
N CYS A 87 3.08 -1.97 -14.86
CA CYS A 87 2.74 -1.51 -16.21
C CYS A 87 3.45 -2.26 -17.34
N GLY A 88 4.41 -3.15 -17.04
CA GLY A 88 5.31 -3.73 -18.04
C GLY A 88 4.58 -4.44 -19.18
N ASN A 89 3.54 -5.20 -18.86
CA ASN A 89 2.73 -5.88 -19.89
C ASN A 89 1.88 -4.90 -20.70
N TRP A 90 1.38 -3.84 -20.07
CA TRP A 90 0.65 -2.80 -20.78
C TRP A 90 1.53 -2.06 -21.79
N VAL A 91 2.75 -1.68 -21.40
CA VAL A 91 3.71 -0.98 -22.26
C VAL A 91 4.11 -1.87 -23.45
N ALA A 92 4.32 -3.17 -23.22
CA ALA A 92 4.62 -4.13 -24.28
C ALA A 92 3.49 -4.25 -25.32
N LYS A 93 2.23 -4.19 -24.87
CA LYS A 93 1.03 -4.23 -25.74
C LYS A 93 0.73 -2.89 -26.43
N ASN A 94 1.18 -1.77 -25.86
CA ASN A 94 0.85 -0.42 -26.32
C ASN A 94 2.10 0.41 -26.64
N PRO A 95 2.88 0.02 -27.67
CA PRO A 95 4.08 0.76 -28.05
C PRO A 95 3.75 2.17 -28.53
N VAL A 96 4.74 3.07 -28.41
CA VAL A 96 4.64 4.44 -28.91
C VAL A 96 4.58 4.42 -30.43
N SER A 97 3.43 4.80 -31.00
CA SER A 97 3.27 4.94 -32.46
C SER A 97 3.96 6.21 -32.96
N GLU A 98 4.44 6.26 -34.19
CA GLU A 98 5.07 7.46 -34.77
C GLU A 98 4.22 8.74 -34.67
N LYS A 99 2.89 8.60 -34.65
CA LYS A 99 1.94 9.71 -34.56
C LYS A 99 1.75 10.26 -33.13
N LYS A 100 2.09 9.50 -32.10
CA LYS A 100 1.93 9.88 -30.69
C LYS A 100 3.31 9.90 -30.04
N LYS A 101 3.74 11.04 -29.50
CA LYS A 101 5.06 11.12 -28.81
C LYS A 101 5.10 10.40 -27.46
N VAL A 102 3.93 10.11 -26.90
CA VAL A 102 3.75 9.41 -25.62
C VAL A 102 2.52 8.52 -25.75
N THR A 103 2.64 7.27 -25.34
CA THR A 103 1.51 6.37 -25.13
C THR A 103 1.25 6.27 -23.63
N SER A 104 0.01 6.54 -23.22
CA SER A 104 -0.44 6.54 -21.83
C SER A 104 -1.90 6.08 -21.78
N ASN A 105 -2.26 5.37 -20.72
CA ASN A 105 -3.64 4.97 -20.41
C ASN A 105 -4.64 6.11 -20.57
N PHE A 106 -4.24 7.33 -20.20
CA PHE A 106 -5.10 8.51 -20.32
C PHE A 106 -5.57 8.77 -21.76
N PHE A 107 -4.73 8.51 -22.77
CA PHE A 107 -5.14 8.70 -24.16
C PHE A 107 -6.16 7.65 -24.61
N ILE A 108 -6.05 6.42 -24.12
CA ILE A 108 -6.99 5.33 -24.43
C ILE A 108 -8.34 5.62 -23.78
N SER A 109 -8.37 5.99 -22.49
CA SER A 109 -9.62 6.30 -21.80
C SER A 109 -10.37 7.49 -22.43
N ARG A 110 -9.66 8.44 -23.06
CA ARG A 110 -10.30 9.52 -23.82
C ARG A 110 -10.90 9.09 -25.16
N GLU A 111 -10.42 7.99 -25.74
CA GLU A 111 -11.00 7.42 -26.95
C GLU A 111 -12.24 6.58 -26.61
N GLU A 112 -12.26 5.91 -25.46
CA GLU A 112 -13.38 5.09 -24.97
C GLU A 112 -14.57 5.90 -24.41
N ASN A 113 -14.32 7.11 -23.88
CA ASN A 113 -15.36 8.01 -23.35
C ASN A 113 -15.82 9.08 -24.36
N LYS A 114 -15.75 8.79 -25.67
CA LYS A 114 -16.31 9.64 -26.73
C LYS A 114 -17.70 9.20 -27.13
#